data_AF-A0A158AKQ7-F1
#
_entry.id   AF-A0A158AKQ7-F1
#
_cell.length_a   1.000
_cell.length_b   1.000
_cell.length_c   1.000
_cell.angle_alpha   90.00
_cell.angle_beta   90.00
_cell.angle_gamma   90.00
#
_symmetry.space_group_name_H-M   'P 1'
#
loop_
_entity.id
_entity.type
_entity.pdbx_description
1 polymer ?
#
loop_
_entity_poly.entity_id
_entity_poly.type
_entity_poly.pdbx_seq_one_letter_code
_entity_poly.pdbx_strand_id
1 'polypeptide(L)'
;MACVPANRTGMASGISTTTRFTAIVTSVGVLGAVLASRTHAALDMHAGSLADPDAILDATFLSRLLAGDLAHAGAGSDTILRIARESFASGFAASLAVAGACALIVAAAVWLLGRMAPTGENVKIGVSGTLDDIVR
;
A
#
# COMPACT_ATOMS: atom_id res chain seq x y z
N MET A 1 1.91 11.71 -20.89
CA MET A 1 2.56 12.85 -20.20
C MET A 1 2.39 14.12 -21.04
N ALA A 2 1.14 14.51 -21.30
CA ALA A 2 0.81 15.53 -22.31
C ALA A 2 0.44 16.90 -21.70
N CYS A 3 0.43 17.04 -20.37
CA CYS A 3 -0.20 18.19 -19.70
C CYS A 3 0.78 19.14 -18.99
N VAL A 4 2.10 18.95 -19.12
CA VAL A 4 3.12 19.79 -18.47
C VAL A 4 4.00 20.45 -19.54
N PRO A 5 4.10 21.80 -19.57
CA PRO A 5 5.00 22.52 -20.47
C PRO A 5 6.47 22.08 -20.30
N ALA A 6 7.22 22.02 -21.40
CA ALA A 6 8.59 21.48 -21.41
C ALA A 6 9.58 22.23 -20.49
N ASN A 7 9.28 23.47 -20.09
CA ASN A 7 10.10 24.22 -19.12
C ASN A 7 9.84 23.85 -17.65
N ARG A 8 8.84 23.00 -17.35
CA ARG A 8 8.44 22.59 -15.99
C ARG A 8 8.38 21.08 -15.77
N THR A 9 8.74 20.29 -16.78
CA THR A 9 8.81 18.81 -16.69
C THR A 9 9.76 18.32 -15.61
N GLY A 10 10.88 19.01 -15.38
CA GLY A 10 11.81 18.70 -14.29
C GLY A 10 11.16 18.80 -12.90
N MET A 11 10.41 19.87 -12.65
CA MET A 11 9.67 20.04 -11.38
C MET A 11 8.52 19.05 -11.24
N ALA A 12 7.79 18.77 -12.33
CA ALA A 12 6.70 17.79 -12.31
C ALA A 12 7.20 16.36 -12.04
N SER A 13 8.38 15.99 -12.55
CA SER A 13 9.01 14.70 -12.27
C SER A 13 9.38 14.54 -10.79
N GLY A 14 9.92 15.61 -10.18
CA GLY A 14 10.22 15.64 -8.74
C GLY A 14 8.97 15.45 -7.87
N ILE A 15 7.90 16.19 -8.17
CA ILE A 15 6.62 16.06 -7.44
C ILE A 15 6.07 14.63 -7.54
N SER A 16 6.02 14.07 -8.75
CA SER A 16 5.52 12.70 -8.97
C SER A 16 6.33 11.66 -8.19
N THR A 17 7.65 11.78 -8.17
CA THR A 17 8.53 10.83 -7.48
C THR A 17 8.37 10.92 -5.96
N THR A 18 8.31 12.12 -5.39
CA THR A 18 8.10 12.31 -3.95
C THR A 18 6.72 11.79 -3.54
N THR A 19 5.66 12.10 -4.30
CA THR A 19 4.32 11.56 -4.02
C THR A 19 4.33 10.04 -4.04
N ARG A 20 4.99 9.43 -5.02
CA ARG A 20 5.11 7.96 -5.09
C ARG A 20 5.84 7.40 -3.87
N PHE A 21 6.95 8.02 -3.47
CA PHE A 21 7.71 7.58 -2.30
C PHE A 21 6.90 7.71 -1.00
N THR A 22 6.28 8.86 -0.77
CA THR A 22 5.40 9.07 0.39
C THR A 22 4.25 8.06 0.40
N ALA A 23 3.62 7.80 -0.74
CA ALA A 23 2.54 6.82 -0.83
C ALA A 23 2.99 5.41 -0.45
N ILE A 24 4.19 4.98 -0.90
CA ILE A 24 4.76 3.68 -0.52
C ILE A 24 4.99 3.63 1.00
N VAL A 25 5.67 4.62 1.56
CA VAL A 25 6.01 4.67 2.99
C VAL A 25 4.75 4.70 3.86
N THR A 26 3.77 5.54 3.52
CA THR A 26 2.50 5.61 4.25
C THR A 26 1.73 4.31 4.16
N SER A 27 1.71 3.64 2.99
CA SER A 27 1.02 2.35 2.83
C SER A 27 1.64 1.26 3.69
N VAL A 28 2.97 1.17 3.71
CA VAL A 28 3.69 0.19 4.57
C VAL A 28 3.38 0.45 6.04
N GLY A 29 3.40 1.71 6.49
CA GLY A 29 3.08 2.07 7.86
C GLY A 29 1.63 1.75 8.25
N VAL A 30 0.65 2.17 7.44
CA VAL A 30 -0.78 1.98 7.72
C VAL A 30 -1.14 0.49 7.69
N LEU A 31 -0.72 -0.25 6.65
CA LEU A 31 -1.05 -1.67 6.55
C LEU A 31 -0.33 -2.51 7.61
N GLY A 32 0.90 -2.14 7.99
CA GLY A 32 1.62 -2.74 9.11
C GLY A 32 0.90 -2.52 10.44
N ALA A 33 0.41 -1.31 10.70
CA ALA A 33 -0.37 -0.99 11.90
C ALA A 33 -1.70 -1.76 11.95
N VAL A 34 -2.42 -1.84 10.83
CA VAL A 34 -3.65 -2.64 10.71
C VAL A 34 -3.35 -4.12 10.99
N LEU A 35 -2.28 -4.65 10.40
CA LEU A 35 -1.86 -6.03 10.60
C LEU A 35 -1.58 -6.32 12.08
N ALA A 36 -0.76 -5.48 12.72
CA ALA A 36 -0.41 -5.63 14.13
C ALA A 36 -1.66 -5.57 15.02
N SER A 37 -2.51 -4.57 14.83
CA SER A 37 -3.74 -4.41 15.63
C SER A 37 -4.71 -5.58 15.47
N ARG A 38 -4.89 -6.09 14.25
CA ARG A 38 -5.82 -7.21 13.99
C ARG A 38 -5.26 -8.55 14.43
N THR A 39 -3.94 -8.74 14.32
CA THR A 39 -3.26 -9.94 14.82
C THR A 39 -3.33 -9.98 16.35
N HIS A 40 -3.08 -8.85 17.03
CA HIS A 40 -3.24 -8.75 18.48
C HIS A 40 -4.68 -9.04 18.91
N ALA A 41 -5.68 -8.43 18.25
CA ALA A 41 -7.08 -8.70 18.58
C ALA A 41 -7.48 -10.17 18.37
N ALA A 42 -6.98 -10.83 17.33
CA ALA A 42 -7.21 -12.25 17.10
C ALA A 42 -6.54 -13.13 18.16
N LEU A 43 -5.28 -12.79 18.53
CA LEU A 43 -4.55 -13.47 19.60
C LEU A 43 -5.27 -13.30 20.93
N ASP A 44 -5.72 -12.11 21.31
CA ASP A 44 -6.44 -11.86 22.56
C ASP A 44 -7.72 -12.70 22.67
N MET A 45 -8.48 -12.82 21.57
CA MET A 45 -9.68 -13.67 21.56
C MET A 45 -9.39 -15.16 21.74
N HIS A 46 -8.23 -15.64 21.27
CA HIS A 46 -7.82 -17.04 21.44
C HIS A 46 -7.02 -17.30 22.73
N ALA A 47 -6.35 -16.28 23.26
CA ALA A 47 -5.55 -16.32 24.48
C ALA A 47 -6.40 -16.50 25.75
N GLY A 48 -7.68 -16.10 25.73
CA GLY A 48 -8.64 -16.42 26.80
C GLY A 48 -8.84 -17.93 27.05
N SER A 49 -8.32 -18.80 26.18
CA SER A 49 -8.28 -20.26 26.35
C SER A 49 -6.93 -20.81 26.84
N LEU A 50 -5.90 -19.97 26.95
CA LEU A 50 -4.55 -20.33 27.42
C LEU A 50 -4.33 -19.88 28.87
N ALA A 51 -3.66 -20.72 29.66
CA ALA A 51 -3.42 -20.45 31.07
C ALA A 51 -2.43 -19.30 31.33
N ASP A 52 -1.48 -19.04 30.41
CA ASP A 52 -0.54 -17.91 30.47
C ASP A 52 -0.02 -17.53 29.07
N PRO A 53 -0.65 -16.57 28.37
CA PRO A 53 -0.32 -16.23 26.99
C PRO A 53 1.03 -15.50 26.82
N ASP A 54 1.45 -14.68 27.78
CA ASP A 54 2.72 -13.93 27.69
C ASP A 54 3.95 -14.83 27.88
N ALA A 55 3.85 -15.88 28.71
CA ALA A 55 4.91 -16.87 28.87
C ALA A 55 5.05 -17.80 27.64
N ILE A 56 3.96 -18.00 26.89
CA ILE A 56 3.90 -18.89 25.73
C ILE A 56 4.24 -18.15 24.43
N LEU A 57 3.87 -16.87 24.30
CA LEU A 57 4.13 -16.03 23.14
C LEU A 57 5.42 -15.21 23.31
N ASP A 58 6.50 -15.84 23.78
CA ASP A 58 7.79 -15.17 23.91
C ASP A 58 8.28 -14.59 22.57
N ALA A 59 9.03 -13.48 22.62
CA ALA A 59 9.57 -12.80 21.45
C ALA A 59 10.45 -13.73 20.59
N THR A 60 11.14 -14.69 21.21
CA THR A 60 11.94 -15.69 20.52
C THR A 60 11.07 -16.66 19.70
N PHE A 61 9.96 -17.12 20.29
CA PHE A 61 8.98 -17.97 19.60
C PHE A 61 8.35 -17.21 18.43
N LEU A 62 7.93 -15.97 18.65
CA LEU A 62 7.32 -15.15 17.61
C LEU A 62 8.31 -14.87 16.46
N SER A 63 9.57 -14.58 16.77
CA SER A 63 10.63 -14.39 15.77
C SER A 63 10.87 -15.65 14.93
N ARG A 64 10.92 -16.83 15.56
CA ARG A 64 11.05 -18.12 14.86
C ARG A 64 9.81 -18.49 14.05
N LEU A 65 8.63 -18.21 14.58
CA LEU A 65 7.35 -18.37 13.89
C LEU A 65 7.31 -17.51 12.61
N LEU A 66 7.73 -16.24 12.70
CA LEU A 66 7.83 -15.32 11.56
C LEU A 66 8.91 -15.73 10.56
N ALA A 67 10.01 -16.33 11.03
CA ALA A 67 11.07 -16.88 10.18
C ALA A 67 10.67 -18.22 9.51
N GLY A 68 9.53 -18.80 9.88
CA GLY A 68 9.10 -20.13 9.41
C GLY A 68 9.89 -21.29 10.01
N ASP A 69 10.76 -21.02 11.00
CA ASP A 69 11.57 -22.03 11.69
C ASP A 69 10.79 -22.62 12.87
N LEU A 70 9.72 -23.34 12.51
CA LEU A 70 8.80 -23.96 13.45
C LEU A 70 9.39 -25.23 14.11
N ALA A 71 10.42 -25.81 13.49
CA ALA A 71 11.11 -27.00 14.02
C ALA A 71 11.95 -26.68 15.27
N HIS A 72 12.48 -25.46 15.37
CA HIS A 72 13.27 -25.01 16.51
C HIS A 72 12.51 -24.07 17.46
N ALA A 73 11.23 -23.78 17.22
CA ALA A 73 10.47 -22.78 18.00
C ALA A 73 10.21 -23.18 19.47
N GLY A 74 10.59 -24.39 19.89
CA GLY A 74 10.45 -24.85 21.27
C GLY A 74 9.07 -25.46 21.53
N ALA A 75 8.95 -26.18 22.66
CA ALA A 75 7.88 -27.10 23.01
C ALA A 75 6.51 -26.43 23.29
N GLY A 76 5.97 -25.68 22.34
CA GLY A 76 4.57 -25.29 22.29
C GLY A 76 3.78 -26.40 21.60
N SER A 77 2.83 -27.00 22.30
CA SER A 77 1.82 -27.93 21.75
C SER A 77 1.34 -27.49 20.35
N ASP A 78 1.16 -28.41 19.41
CA ASP A 78 0.65 -28.16 18.05
C ASP A 78 -0.57 -27.21 18.03
N THR A 79 -1.37 -27.23 19.10
CA THR A 79 -2.49 -26.33 19.35
C THR A 79 -2.09 -24.85 19.38
N ILE A 80 -0.99 -24.50 20.06
CA ILE A 80 -0.47 -23.12 20.16
C ILE A 80 0.02 -22.65 18.78
N LEU A 81 0.72 -23.54 18.07
CA LEU A 81 1.22 -23.26 16.72
C LEU A 81 0.07 -22.98 15.75
N ARG A 82 -1.01 -23.76 15.86
CA ARG A 82 -2.23 -23.57 15.06
C ARG A 82 -2.91 -22.24 15.37
N ILE A 83 -3.10 -21.92 16.65
CA ILE A 83 -3.71 -20.65 17.08
C ILE A 83 -2.89 -19.45 16.59
N ALA A 84 -1.56 -19.51 16.72
CA ALA A 84 -0.67 -18.45 16.24
C ALA A 84 -0.78 -18.26 14.72
N ARG A 85 -0.80 -19.36 13.95
CA ARG A 85 -0.94 -19.31 12.48
C ARG A 85 -2.30 -18.77 12.04
N GLU A 86 -3.39 -19.21 12.67
CA GLU A 86 -4.75 -18.75 12.36
C GLU A 86 -4.93 -17.26 12.68
N SER A 87 -4.38 -16.80 13.81
CA SER A 87 -4.40 -15.40 14.22
C SER A 87 -3.61 -14.51 13.25
N PHE A 88 -2.43 -14.97 12.82
CA PHE A 88 -1.62 -14.27 11.84
C PHE A 88 -2.30 -14.22 10.46
N ALA A 89 -2.80 -15.35 9.97
CA ALA A 89 -3.49 -15.44 8.68
C ALA A 89 -4.73 -14.52 8.64
N SER A 90 -5.50 -14.48 9.73
CA SER A 90 -6.68 -13.60 9.83
C SER A 90 -6.29 -12.11 9.89
N GLY A 91 -5.21 -11.75 10.59
CA GLY A 91 -4.64 -10.41 10.59
C GLY A 91 -4.21 -9.97 9.19
N PHE A 92 -3.49 -10.84 8.46
CA PHE A 92 -3.07 -10.59 7.08
C PHE A 92 -4.26 -10.42 6.13
N ALA A 93 -5.26 -11.29 6.22
CA ALA A 93 -6.46 -11.18 5.40
C ALA A 93 -7.19 -9.86 5.62
N ALA A 94 -7.28 -9.39 6.88
CA ALA A 94 -7.87 -8.09 7.20
C ALA A 94 -7.08 -6.92 6.59
N SER A 95 -5.75 -6.96 6.65
CA SER A 95 -4.89 -5.94 6.02
C SER A 95 -5.04 -5.92 4.50
N LEU A 96 -5.11 -7.09 3.85
CA LEU A 96 -5.35 -7.18 2.41
C LEU A 96 -6.74 -6.66 2.02
N ALA A 97 -7.77 -6.89 2.84
CA ALA A 97 -9.09 -6.34 2.62
C ALA A 97 -9.10 -4.80 2.67
N VAL A 98 -8.42 -4.20 3.66
CA VAL A 98 -8.25 -2.74 3.76
C VAL A 98 -7.48 -2.19 2.56
N ALA A 99 -6.39 -2.86 2.16
CA ALA A 99 -5.62 -2.49 0.97
C ALA A 99 -6.49 -2.53 -0.31
N GLY A 100 -7.30 -3.58 -0.47
CA GLY A 100 -8.23 -3.72 -1.58
C GLY A 100 -9.28 -2.61 -1.62
N ALA A 101 -9.88 -2.25 -0.48
CA ALA A 101 -10.82 -1.14 -0.40
C ALA A 101 -10.18 0.20 -0.79
N CYS A 102 -8.97 0.49 -0.31
CA CYS A 102 -8.21 1.67 -0.72
C CYS A 102 -7.92 1.67 -2.23
N ALA A 103 -7.53 0.52 -2.80
CA ALA A 103 -7.29 0.39 -4.24
C ALA A 103 -8.55 0.69 -5.07
N LEU A 104 -9.73 0.25 -4.62
CA LEU A 104 -11.01 0.56 -5.26
C LEU A 104 -11.33 2.06 -5.20
N ILE A 105 -11.07 2.72 -4.07
CA ILE A 105 -11.28 4.17 -3.92
C ILE A 105 -10.37 4.94 -4.88
N VAL A 106 -9.09 4.57 -4.97
CA VAL A 106 -8.13 5.19 -5.90
C VAL A 106 -8.56 4.95 -7.35
N ALA A 107 -8.96 3.73 -7.70
CA ALA A 107 -9.45 3.42 -9.04
C ALA A 107 -10.70 4.25 -9.41
N ALA A 108 -11.65 4.39 -8.48
CA ALA A 108 -12.83 5.23 -8.67
C ALA A 108 -12.47 6.71 -8.84
N ALA A 109 -11.53 7.23 -8.04
CA ALA A 109 -11.05 8.61 -8.16
C ALA A 109 -10.37 8.85 -9.52
N VAL A 110 -9.50 7.94 -9.96
CA VAL A 110 -8.85 8.02 -11.29
C VAL A 110 -9.89 7.98 -12.41
N TRP A 111 -10.90 7.12 -12.29
CA TRP A 111 -11.98 7.02 -13.26
C TRP A 111 -12.85 8.30 -13.31
N LEU A 112 -13.21 8.86 -12.16
CA LEU A 112 -13.95 10.13 -12.06
C LEU A 112 -13.15 11.28 -12.68
N LEU A 113 -11.87 11.41 -12.34
CA LEU A 113 -10.98 12.42 -12.90
C LEU A 113 -10.79 12.26 -14.42
N GLY A 114 -10.67 11.02 -14.89
CA GLY A 114 -10.58 10.73 -16.32
C GLY A 114 -11.84 11.10 -17.10
N ARG A 115 -13.02 10.98 -16.48
CA ARG A 115 -14.30 11.43 -17.08
C ARG A 115 -14.46 12.95 -17.11
N MET A 116 -13.84 13.65 -16.16
CA MET A 116 -13.91 15.11 -16.04
C MET A 116 -12.90 15.83 -16.93
N ALA A 117 -11.88 15.13 -17.46
CA ALA A 117 -10.89 15.72 -18.35
C ALA A 117 -11.57 16.16 -19.67
N PRO A 118 -11.57 17.48 -20.00
CA PRO A 118 -12.13 17.95 -21.26
C PRO A 118 -11.41 17.28 -22.43
N THR A 119 -12.17 16.63 -23.30
CA THR A 119 -11.66 16.12 -24.59
C THR A 119 -11.15 17.32 -25.37
N GLY A 120 -9.86 17.29 -25.75
CA GLY A 120 -9.09 18.47 -26.09
C GLY A 120 -9.75 19.43 -27.08
N GLU A 121 -9.80 20.70 -26.69
CA GLU A 121 -9.90 21.79 -27.66
C GLU A 121 -8.65 21.72 -28.54
N ASN A 122 -8.85 21.39 -29.82
CA ASN A 122 -7.81 21.45 -30.84
C ASN A 122 -7.34 22.90 -30.96
N VAL A 123 -6.30 23.27 -30.21
CA VAL A 123 -5.55 24.50 -30.43
C VAL A 123 -4.95 24.40 -31.82
N LYS A 124 -5.68 24.94 -32.81
CA LYS A 124 -5.13 25.29 -34.12
C LYS A 124 -4.06 26.35 -33.85
N ILE A 125 -2.81 25.92 -33.76
CA ILE A 125 -1.67 26.82 -33.83
C ILE A 125 -1.66 27.34 -35.27
N GLY A 126 -2.38 28.44 -35.51
CA GLY A 126 -2.32 29.18 -36.75
C GLY A 126 -0.94 29.82 -36.84
N VAL A 127 0.03 29.10 -37.40
CA VAL A 127 1.26 29.71 -37.90
C VAL A 127 0.89 30.39 -39.23
N SER A 128 0.27 31.57 -39.13
CA SER A 128 0.26 32.56 -40.20
C SER A 128 1.61 33.27 -40.19
N GLY A 129 2.66 32.53 -40.54
CA GLY A 129 3.99 33.06 -40.80
C GLY A 129 4.15 33.25 -42.30
N THR A 130 3.79 34.44 -42.76
CA THR A 130 4.00 34.96 -44.11
C THR A 130 5.41 34.66 -44.62
N LEU A 131 5.51 33.95 -45.74
CA LEU A 131 6.74 33.59 -46.45
C LEU A 131 7.34 34.77 -47.25
N ASP A 132 6.82 35.99 -47.12
CA ASP A 132 7.18 37.13 -47.98
C ASP A 132 8.29 38.05 -47.43
N ASP A 133 8.79 37.84 -46.20
CA ASP A 133 9.81 38.73 -45.61
C ASP A 133 11.28 38.30 -45.84
N ILE A 134 11.54 37.24 -46.62
CA ILE A 134 12.91 36.76 -46.89
C ILE A 134 13.45 37.21 -48.26
N VAL A 135 12.64 37.85 -49.11
CA VAL A 135 13.08 38.37 -50.41
C VAL A 135 12.67 39.84 -50.55
N ARG A 136 13.34 40.72 -49.80
CA ARG A 136 13.45 42.15 -50.15
C ARG A 136 14.67 42.78 -49.51
#